data_AF-A0A7L2RMD8-F1
#
_entry.id   AF-A0A7L2RMD8-F1
#
_cell.length_a   1.000
_cell.length_b   1.000
_cell.length_c   1.000
_cell.angle_alpha   90.00
_cell.angle_beta   90.00
_cell.angle_gamma   90.00
#
_symmetry.space_group_name_H-M   'P 1'
#
loop_
_entity.id
_entity.type
_entity.pdbx_description
1 polymer ?
#
loop_
_entity_poly.entity_id
_entity_poly.type
_entity_poly.pdbx_seq_one_letter_code
_entity_poly.pdbx_strand_id
1 'polypeptide(L)'
;REDLNPEEGSVHHCLYQFTRNEKLTETNKLLCDVCTQRHCGPKNNIKTPDSAKPLPSQNVPEGNRKVLYSLYGVVEHSGTMRSGHYTAYVKMRTTNNHLSDLVLRGQS
;
A
#
# COMPACT_ATOMS: atom_id res chain seq x y z
N ARG A 1 -15.76 -28.67 1.09
CA ARG A 1 -15.86 -27.19 1.06
C ARG A 1 -15.51 -26.76 2.47
N GLU A 2 -14.34 -26.18 2.67
CA GLU A 2 -13.96 -25.61 3.97
C GLU A 2 -14.82 -24.37 4.22
N ASP A 3 -15.39 -24.28 5.42
CA ASP A 3 -16.18 -23.14 5.86
C ASP A 3 -15.23 -21.94 6.03
N LEU A 4 -15.07 -21.16 4.96
CA LEU A 4 -14.27 -19.94 4.98
C LEU A 4 -14.94 -18.94 5.93
N ASN A 5 -14.20 -18.54 6.96
CA ASN A 5 -14.59 -17.46 7.86
C ASN A 5 -14.82 -16.18 7.01
N PRO A 6 -16.02 -15.59 6.99
CA PRO A 6 -16.36 -14.49 6.08
C PRO A 6 -15.50 -13.22 6.29
N GLU A 7 -14.79 -13.12 7.42
CA GLU A 7 -13.87 -12.03 7.73
C GLU A 7 -12.46 -12.23 7.14
N GLU A 8 -12.10 -13.47 6.78
CA GLU A 8 -10.82 -13.83 6.16
C GLU A 8 -10.86 -13.54 4.66
N GLY A 9 -10.63 -12.28 4.30
CA GLY A 9 -10.57 -11.85 2.89
C GLY A 9 -11.00 -10.41 2.64
N SER A 10 -11.47 -9.69 3.66
CA SER A 10 -11.83 -8.28 3.52
C SER A 10 -10.59 -7.37 3.40
N VAL A 11 -10.74 -6.24 2.71
CA VAL A 11 -9.70 -5.18 2.68
C VAL A 11 -9.38 -4.70 4.10
N HIS A 12 -10.35 -4.70 5.01
CA HIS A 12 -10.14 -4.36 6.41
C HIS A 12 -9.17 -5.34 7.09
N HIS A 13 -9.33 -6.64 6.85
CA HIS A 13 -8.41 -7.66 7.34
C HIS A 13 -6.99 -7.46 6.80
N CYS A 14 -6.85 -7.15 5.50
CA CYS A 14 -5.54 -6.84 4.89
C CYS A 14 -4.90 -5.59 5.49
N LEU A 15 -5.66 -4.51 5.71
CA LEU A 15 -5.18 -3.28 6.34
C LEU A 15 -4.76 -3.52 7.80
N TYR A 16 -5.52 -4.33 8.52
CA TYR A 16 -5.16 -4.75 9.87
C TYR A 16 -3.84 -5.51 9.88
N GLN A 17 -3.67 -6.51 9.00
CA GLN A 17 -2.40 -7.25 8.88
C GLN A 17 -1.23 -6.31 8.53
N PHE A 18 -1.42 -5.40 7.58
CA PHE A 18 -0.41 -4.45 7.13
C PHE A 18 0.06 -3.49 8.24
N THR A 19 -0.85 -3.09 9.13
CA THR A 19 -0.55 -2.17 10.24
C THR A 19 -0.16 -2.86 11.54
N ARG A 20 -0.26 -4.20 11.60
CA ARG A 20 0.08 -4.98 12.78
C ARG A 20 1.60 -4.99 12.96
N ASN A 21 2.05 -4.90 14.21
CA ASN A 21 3.47 -5.03 14.54
C ASN A 21 4.01 -6.37 14.04
N GLU A 22 5.09 -6.32 13.25
CA GLU A 22 5.80 -7.49 12.74
C GLU A 22 7.13 -7.68 13.46
N LYS A 23 7.44 -8.91 13.86
CA LYS A 23 8.74 -9.25 14.43
C LYS A 23 9.71 -9.55 13.30
N LEU A 24 10.65 -8.64 13.08
CA LEU A 24 11.68 -8.82 12.07
C LEU A 24 12.70 -9.88 12.50
N THR A 25 12.93 -10.87 11.64
CA THR A 25 13.85 -11.99 11.87
C THR A 25 14.93 -12.06 10.79
N GLU A 26 15.98 -12.85 11.07
CA GLU A 26 17.08 -13.13 10.13
C GLU A 26 17.63 -11.89 9.40
N THR A 27 17.55 -11.87 8.07
CA THR A 27 18.07 -10.81 7.19
C THR A 27 17.23 -9.54 7.20
N ASN A 28 16.02 -9.59 7.76
CA ASN A 28 15.13 -8.42 7.88
C ASN A 28 15.34 -7.68 9.20
N LYS A 29 16.23 -8.14 10.09
CA LYS A 29 16.52 -7.47 11.36
C LYS A 29 17.13 -6.09 11.13
N LEU A 30 16.52 -5.08 11.71
CA LEU A 30 17.11 -3.74 11.77
C LEU A 30 18.21 -3.71 12.84
N LEU A 31 19.35 -3.11 12.48
CA LEU A 31 20.39 -2.78 13.44
C LEU A 31 19.95 -1.54 14.21
N CYS A 32 19.95 -1.62 15.54
CA CYS A 32 19.75 -0.44 16.37
C CYS A 32 21.10 0.28 16.47
N ASP A 33 21.22 1.50 15.94
CA ASP A 33 22.48 2.26 15.97
C ASP A 33 23.06 2.37 17.38
N VAL A 34 22.21 2.57 18.39
CA VAL A 34 22.63 2.63 19.80
C VAL A 34 23.18 1.29 20.29
N CYS A 35 22.50 0.18 20.01
CA CYS A 35 22.95 -1.15 20.45
C CYS A 35 24.19 -1.61 19.66
N THR A 36 24.24 -1.31 18.37
CA THR A 36 25.37 -1.62 17.47
C THR A 36 26.63 -0.86 17.90
N GLN A 37 26.49 0.43 18.24
CA GLN A 37 27.59 1.26 18.75
C GLN A 37 28.10 0.76 20.12
N ARG A 38 27.19 0.34 21.01
CA ARG A 38 27.54 -0.20 22.33
C ARG A 38 28.26 -1.55 22.25
N HIS A 39 27.94 -2.39 21.27
CA HIS A 39 28.56 -3.72 21.12
C HIS A 39 29.87 -3.73 20.33
N CYS A 40 30.09 -2.79 19.39
CA CYS A 40 31.29 -2.75 18.54
C CYS A 40 32.38 -1.73 18.95
N GLY A 41 32.18 -0.96 20.01
CA GLY A 41 33.11 0.11 20.42
C GLY A 41 33.10 1.30 19.44
N PRO A 42 33.77 2.43 19.79
CA PRO A 42 33.70 3.67 19.03
C PRO A 42 34.37 3.51 17.65
N LYS A 43 33.57 3.35 16.60
CA LYS A 43 34.02 3.50 15.21
C LYS A 43 33.90 4.97 14.81
N ASN A 44 35.06 5.59 14.65
CA ASN A 44 35.23 6.93 14.10
C ASN A 44 34.76 6.99 12.63
N ASN A 45 33.83 7.92 12.37
CA ASN A 45 33.42 8.43 11.07
C ASN A 45 32.69 7.46 10.11
N ILE A 46 31.40 7.22 10.38
CA ILE A 46 30.43 6.92 9.31
C ILE A 46 29.24 7.85 9.52
N LYS A 47 29.07 8.83 8.61
CA LYS A 47 27.87 9.68 8.57
C LYS A 47 26.70 8.81 8.16
N THR A 48 25.77 8.58 9.07
CA THR A 48 24.46 8.01 8.76
C THR A 48 23.75 8.97 7.80
N PRO A 49 23.34 8.53 6.59
CA PRO A 49 22.49 9.35 5.75
C PRO A 49 21.15 9.52 6.44
N ASP A 50 20.66 10.77 6.46
CA ASP A 50 19.44 11.20 7.11
C ASP A 50 18.33 10.17 6.92
N SER A 51 17.89 9.58 8.04
CA SER A 51 16.69 8.76 8.10
C SER A 51 15.56 9.55 7.44
N ALA A 52 15.04 9.04 6.33
CA ALA A 52 13.93 9.65 5.61
C ALA A 52 12.85 10.06 6.62
N LYS A 53 12.63 11.37 6.74
CA LYS A 53 11.57 11.90 7.61
C LYS A 53 10.26 11.25 7.16
N PRO A 54 9.46 10.68 8.07
CA PRO A 54 8.14 10.18 7.73
C PRO A 54 7.39 11.28 6.99
N LEU A 55 6.88 10.97 5.80
CA LEU A 55 6.04 11.90 5.05
C LEU A 55 4.89 12.32 5.97
N PRO A 56 4.64 13.63 6.15
CA PRO A 56 3.51 14.06 6.95
C PRO A 56 2.24 13.53 6.29
N SER A 57 1.43 12.80 7.05
CA SER A 57 0.06 12.44 6.68
C SER A 57 -0.76 13.73 6.66
N GLN A 58 -0.60 14.54 5.61
CA GLN A 58 -1.42 15.72 5.42
C GLN A 58 -2.86 15.27 5.15
N ASN A 59 -3.81 16.00 5.72
CA ASN A 59 -5.27 15.98 5.44
C ASN A 59 -6.20 15.18 6.37
N VAL A 60 -5.84 14.92 7.63
CA VAL A 60 -6.85 14.53 8.63
C VAL A 60 -6.94 15.60 9.73
N PRO A 61 -8.05 16.36 9.82
CA PRO A 61 -8.24 17.31 10.91
C PRO A 61 -8.21 16.58 12.26
N GLU A 62 -7.48 17.17 13.20
CA GLU A 62 -7.28 16.64 14.56
C GLU A 62 -8.63 16.35 15.22
N GLY A 63 -8.88 15.08 15.53
CA GLY A 63 -10.14 14.60 16.13
C GLY A 63 -10.86 13.51 15.32
N ASN A 64 -10.68 13.47 14.00
CA ASN A 64 -11.30 12.44 13.17
C ASN A 64 -10.36 11.25 12.93
N ARG A 65 -10.53 10.18 13.72
CA ARG A 65 -9.76 8.93 13.56
C ARG A 65 -10.19 8.04 12.38
N LYS A 66 -11.18 8.49 11.58
CA LYS A 66 -11.78 7.71 10.49
C LYS A 66 -11.84 8.55 9.22
N VAL A 67 -11.33 8.00 8.13
CA VAL A 67 -11.38 8.58 6.79
C VAL A 67 -12.23 7.66 5.91
N LEU A 68 -13.20 8.22 5.18
CA LEU A 68 -14.03 7.47 4.24
C LEU A 68 -13.41 7.52 2.85
N TYR A 69 -13.39 6.37 2.18
CA TYR A 69 -12.87 6.22 0.81
C TYR A 69 -13.98 5.68 -0.11
N SER A 70 -13.91 6.05 -1.38
CA SER A 70 -14.73 5.47 -2.45
C SER A 70 -13.83 4.86 -3.50
N LEU A 71 -14.15 3.63 -3.94
CA LEU A 71 -13.41 2.98 -5.02
C LEU A 71 -13.62 3.75 -6.33
N TYR A 72 -12.50 4.17 -6.94
CA TYR A 72 -12.52 4.88 -8.22
C TYR A 72 -12.10 4.00 -9.39
N GLY A 73 -11.12 3.12 -9.19
CA GLY A 73 -10.73 2.15 -10.20
C GLY A 73 -9.98 0.98 -9.61
N VAL A 74 -9.90 -0.09 -10.38
CA VAL A 74 -9.20 -1.33 -10.05
C VAL A 74 -8.46 -1.84 -11.27
N VAL A 75 -7.25 -2.36 -11.05
CA VAL A 75 -6.50 -3.11 -12.07
C VAL A 75 -6.62 -4.58 -11.73
N GLU A 76 -7.11 -5.35 -12.68
CA GLU A 76 -7.16 -6.80 -12.64
C GLU A 76 -5.98 -7.36 -13.42
N HIS A 77 -5.28 -8.33 -12.84
CA HIS A 77 -4.26 -9.11 -13.53
C HIS A 77 -4.74 -10.55 -13.63
N SER A 78 -4.84 -11.07 -14.86
CA SER A 78 -5.11 -12.48 -15.13
C SER A 78 -3.84 -13.16 -15.67
N GLY A 79 -3.39 -14.22 -15.01
CA GLY A 79 -2.19 -14.96 -15.42
C GLY A 79 -1.26 -15.27 -14.25
N THR A 80 0.00 -15.55 -14.59
CA THR A 80 1.06 -15.86 -13.62
C THR A 80 1.94 -14.63 -13.40
N MET A 81 2.85 -14.70 -12.42
CA MET A 81 3.86 -13.66 -12.21
C MET A 81 4.81 -13.46 -13.41
N ARG A 82 4.91 -14.44 -14.32
CA ARG A 82 5.77 -14.37 -15.51
C ARG A 82 5.06 -13.86 -16.76
N SER A 83 3.74 -14.02 -16.84
CA SER A 83 2.95 -13.72 -18.04
C SER A 83 1.47 -13.56 -17.69
N GLY A 84 0.80 -12.59 -18.30
CA GLY A 84 -0.62 -12.35 -18.07
C GLY A 84 -1.19 -11.18 -18.87
N HIS A 85 -2.43 -10.82 -18.57
CA HIS A 85 -3.14 -9.70 -19.14
C HIS A 85 -3.64 -8.76 -18.03
N TYR A 86 -3.54 -7.46 -18.27
CA TYR A 86 -3.97 -6.42 -17.34
C TYR A 86 -5.18 -5.69 -17.90
N THR A 87 -6.25 -5.64 -17.12
CA THR A 87 -7.46 -4.89 -17.42
C THR A 87 -7.69 -3.83 -16.34
N ALA A 88 -7.99 -2.59 -16.73
CA ALA A 88 -8.31 -1.52 -15.79
C ALA A 88 -9.80 -1.16 -15.88
N TYR A 89 -10.46 -1.08 -14.73
CA TYR A 89 -11.84 -0.64 -14.60
C TYR A 89 -11.83 0.69 -13.86
N VAL A 90 -12.46 1.72 -14.42
CA VAL A 90 -12.48 3.07 -13.85
C VAL A 90 -13.91 3.58 -13.81
N LYS A 91 -14.33 4.15 -12.68
CA LYS A 91 -15.61 4.81 -12.51
C LYS A 91 -15.56 6.17 -13.20
N MET A 92 -16.19 6.26 -14.37
CA MET A 92 -16.37 7.55 -15.05
C MET A 92 -17.33 8.43 -14.25
N ARG A 93 -16.98 9.70 -14.05
CA ARG A 93 -17.93 10.70 -13.55
C ARG A 93 -18.88 11.01 -14.71
N THR A 94 -20.19 10.93 -14.49
CA THR A 94 -21.20 11.23 -15.50
C THR A 94 -20.97 12.64 -16.04
N THR A 95 -20.37 12.73 -17.22
CA THR A 95 -20.15 13.97 -17.97
C THR A 95 -20.61 13.65 -19.38
N ASN A 96 -21.69 14.32 -19.81
CA ASN A 96 -22.41 14.19 -21.09
C ASN A 96 -22.21 12.85 -21.83
N ASN A 97 -23.27 12.03 -21.87
CA ASN A 97 -23.36 10.69 -22.48
C ASN A 97 -22.68 10.54 -23.87
N HIS A 98 -22.46 11.64 -24.59
CA HIS A 98 -21.77 11.67 -25.88
C HIS A 98 -20.25 11.38 -25.79
N LEU A 99 -19.56 11.75 -24.72
CA LEU A 99 -18.11 11.55 -24.58
C LEU A 99 -17.74 10.16 -24.06
N SER A 100 -18.59 9.58 -23.19
CA SER A 100 -18.43 8.21 -22.71
C SER A 100 -18.44 7.20 -23.86
N ASP A 101 -19.20 7.49 -24.92
CA ASP A 101 -19.35 6.60 -26.07
C ASP A 101 -18.12 6.55 -26.97
N LEU A 102 -17.52 7.72 -27.21
CA LEU A 102 -16.33 7.88 -28.04
C LEU A 102 -15.11 7.20 -27.39
N VAL A 103 -14.95 7.32 -26.07
CA VAL A 103 -13.83 6.75 -25.33
C VAL A 103 -13.96 5.23 -25.16
N LEU A 104 -15.19 4.70 -25.01
CA LEU A 104 -15.42 3.26 -24.80
C LEU A 104 -15.45 2.45 -26.10
N ARG A 105 -15.89 3.04 -27.23
CA ARG A 105 -16.04 2.31 -28.50
C ARG A 105 -14.89 2.48 -29.47
N GLY A 106 -13.89 3.31 -29.16
CA GLY A 106 -12.68 3.45 -29.98
C GLY A 106 -12.96 3.73 -31.45
N GLN A 107 -13.87 4.67 -31.73
CA GLN A 107 -14.06 5.16 -33.10
C GLN A 107 -13.09 6.32 -33.33
N SER A 108 -11.98 6.01 -33.99
CA SER A 108 -11.06 6.95 -34.63
C SER A 108 -11.60 7.42 -35.99
#